data_AF-A0A9W4SAG3-F1
#
_entry.id   AF-A0A9W4SAG3-F1
#
_cell.length_a   1.000
_cell.length_b   1.000
_cell.length_c   1.000
_cell.angle_alpha   90.00
_cell.angle_beta   90.00
_cell.angle_gamma   90.00
#
_symmetry.space_group_name_H-M   'P 1'
#
loop_
_entity.id
_entity.type
_entity.pdbx_description
1 polymer ?
#
loop_
_entity_poly.entity_id
_entity_poly.type
_entity_poly.pdbx_seq_one_letter_code
_entity_poly.pdbx_strand_id
1 'polypeptide(L)'
;MKHSRRYRTVKEKINNNYYPLAQGLSFLQGNNPEKLKNIKVSKIAVVKDDLPVDTVKRFERLVVHPQNEKKFRLPEKLPPKLFGLIARKVSLNENIKEEIEKFQKGEKELKTDRSGNIQAVIGKSNFSLEQLTENYQAIYNKINVLRPAK
;
A
#
# COMPACT_ATOMS: atom_id res chain seq x y z
N MET A 1 -19.04 11.66 19.53
CA MET A 1 -17.62 12.11 19.41
C MET A 1 -17.59 13.54 18.87
N LYS A 2 -16.83 14.46 19.50
CA LYS A 2 -16.67 15.82 18.96
C LYS A 2 -15.67 15.81 17.80
N HIS A 3 -16.12 16.10 16.58
CA HIS A 3 -15.22 16.23 15.43
C HIS A 3 -14.42 17.54 15.46
N SER A 4 -13.19 17.50 14.92
CA SER A 4 -12.30 18.66 14.77
C SER A 4 -12.92 19.77 13.92
N ARG A 5 -12.53 21.03 14.16
CA ARG A 5 -12.98 22.20 13.38
C ARG A 5 -12.77 21.98 11.87
N ARG A 6 -11.62 21.42 11.47
CA ARG A 6 -11.31 21.14 10.06
C ARG A 6 -12.25 20.11 9.43
N TYR A 7 -12.68 19.10 10.20
CA TYR A 7 -13.65 18.13 9.69
C TYR A 7 -14.98 18.82 9.38
N ARG A 8 -15.43 19.73 10.25
CA ARG A 8 -16.69 20.47 10.06
C ARG A 8 -16.63 21.36 8.82
N THR A 9 -15.55 22.10 8.63
CA THR A 9 -15.38 22.97 7.45
C THR A 9 -15.32 22.19 6.13
N VAL A 10 -14.71 20.99 6.12
CA VAL A 10 -14.73 20.13 4.92
C VAL A 10 -16.11 19.52 4.71
N LYS A 11 -16.78 19.08 5.79
CA LYS A 11 -18.12 18.50 5.74
C LYS A 11 -19.16 19.50 5.22
N GLU A 12 -19.07 20.77 5.61
CA GLU A 12 -19.93 21.85 5.11
C GLU A 12 -19.80 22.08 3.59
N LYS A 13 -18.66 21.73 2.99
CA LYS A 13 -18.45 21.82 1.54
C LYS A 13 -19.02 20.62 0.76
N ILE A 14 -19.46 19.57 1.46
CA ILE A 14 -19.93 18.32 0.85
C ILE A 14 -21.44 18.21 1.08
N ASN A 15 -22.16 17.94 -0.01
CA ASN A 15 -23.58 17.61 0.02
C ASN A 15 -23.77 16.12 -0.27
N ASN A 16 -24.95 15.57 0.04
CA ASN A 16 -25.32 14.18 -0.24
C ASN A 16 -25.66 13.98 -1.74
N ASN A 17 -24.76 14.38 -2.64
CA ASN A 17 -24.94 14.31 -4.08
C ASN A 17 -23.89 13.38 -4.71
N TYR A 18 -24.20 12.91 -5.92
CA TYR A 18 -23.23 12.20 -6.75
C TYR A 18 -22.21 13.19 -7.32
N TYR A 19 -20.92 12.88 -7.15
CA TYR A 19 -19.82 13.67 -7.70
C TYR A 19 -19.16 12.89 -8.84
N PRO A 20 -19.05 13.47 -10.06
CA PRO A 20 -18.23 12.91 -11.12
C PRO A 20 -16.78 12.69 -10.66
N LEU A 21 -16.12 11.65 -11.20
CA LEU A 21 -14.78 11.24 -10.78
C LEU A 21 -13.78 12.41 -10.80
N ALA A 22 -13.75 13.19 -11.89
CA ALA A 22 -12.84 14.33 -12.02
C ALA A 22 -13.07 15.41 -10.93
N GLN A 23 -14.34 15.74 -10.66
CA GLN A 23 -14.70 16.71 -9.62
C GLN A 23 -14.33 16.19 -8.23
N GLY A 24 -14.61 14.91 -7.95
CA GLY A 24 -14.24 14.26 -6.70
C GLY A 24 -12.74 14.26 -6.46
N LEU A 25 -11.94 13.91 -7.47
CA LEU A 25 -10.47 13.90 -7.37
C LEU A 25 -9.90 15.30 -7.14
N SER A 26 -10.38 16.30 -7.89
CA SER A 26 -9.96 17.70 -7.71
C SER A 26 -10.28 18.21 -6.30
N PHE A 27 -11.47 17.89 -5.77
CA PHE A 27 -11.85 18.21 -4.40
C PHE A 27 -10.96 17.52 -3.35
N LEU A 28 -10.60 16.24 -3.56
CA LEU A 28 -9.72 15.51 -2.66
C LEU A 28 -8.30 16.09 -2.64
N GLN A 29 -7.78 16.52 -3.79
CA GLN A 29 -6.48 17.17 -3.88
C GLN A 29 -6.47 18.52 -3.14
N GLY A 30 -7.47 19.36 -3.38
CA GLY A 30 -7.56 20.69 -2.75
C GLY A 30 -7.73 20.66 -1.24
N ASN A 31 -8.25 19.56 -0.67
CA ASN A 31 -8.47 19.42 0.77
C ASN A 31 -7.35 18.67 1.53
N ASN A 32 -6.25 18.33 0.85
CA ASN A 32 -5.08 17.73 1.48
C ASN A 32 -3.98 18.79 1.74
N PRO A 33 -3.99 19.52 2.88
CA PRO A 33 -2.90 20.39 3.26
C PRO A 33 -1.68 19.53 3.51
N GLU A 34 -0.63 19.78 2.74
CA GLU A 34 0.60 19.01 2.73
C GLU A 34 1.19 18.82 4.14
N LYS A 35 1.20 17.57 4.60
CA LYS A 35 2.26 17.04 5.47
C LYS A 35 3.23 16.17 4.67
N LEU A 36 3.53 16.56 3.43
CA LEU A 36 4.32 15.73 2.50
C LEU A 36 5.46 16.51 1.86
N LYS A 37 6.13 17.37 2.62
CA LYS A 37 7.51 17.73 2.29
C LYS A 37 8.39 16.52 2.60
N ASN A 38 8.91 15.91 1.53
CA ASN A 38 10.09 15.04 1.53
C ASN A 38 9.91 13.62 2.09
N ILE A 39 9.10 12.79 1.41
CA ILE A 39 9.36 11.35 1.42
C ILE A 39 10.27 11.05 0.23
N LYS A 40 11.59 11.11 0.45
CA LYS A 40 12.54 10.48 -0.48
C LYS A 40 12.21 8.99 -0.48
N VAL A 41 11.65 8.49 -1.59
CA VAL A 41 11.45 7.06 -1.80
C VAL A 41 12.83 6.47 -2.07
N SER A 42 13.49 6.00 -1.02
CA SER A 42 14.69 5.20 -1.17
C SER A 42 14.28 3.83 -1.69
N LYS A 43 14.36 3.63 -3.01
CA LYS A 43 14.37 2.28 -3.60
C LYS A 43 15.69 1.62 -3.19
N ILE A 44 15.66 0.82 -2.14
CA ILE A 44 16.81 -0.02 -1.77
C ILE A 44 16.36 -1.48 -1.91
N ALA A 45 16.77 -2.12 -3.00
CA ALA A 45 16.82 -3.57 -3.07
C ALA A 45 18.22 -3.98 -2.57
N VAL A 46 18.30 -4.47 -1.34
CA VAL A 46 19.56 -5.04 -0.81
C VAL A 46 19.52 -6.53 -1.05
N VAL A 47 20.35 -7.02 -1.97
CA VAL A 47 20.67 -8.46 -2.04
C VAL A 47 21.92 -8.66 -1.20
N LYS A 48 21.73 -9.07 0.06
CA LYS A 48 22.81 -9.49 0.95
C LYS A 48 22.35 -10.71 1.72
N ASP A 49 23.28 -11.65 1.92
CA ASP A 49 23.03 -12.91 2.61
C ASP A 49 22.75 -12.70 4.10
N ASP A 50 23.35 -11.66 4.72
CA ASP A 50 23.15 -11.29 6.12
C ASP A 50 22.73 -9.83 6.25
N LEU A 51 21.48 -9.60 6.69
CA LEU A 51 20.95 -8.27 6.95
C LEU A 51 20.86 -8.00 8.46
N PRO A 52 21.40 -6.87 8.96
CA PRO A 52 21.24 -6.51 10.36
C PRO A 52 19.76 -6.29 10.70
N VAL A 53 19.40 -6.61 11.95
CA VAL A 53 18.01 -6.59 12.46
C VAL A 53 17.30 -5.27 12.17
N ASP A 54 18.01 -4.16 12.31
CA ASP A 54 17.45 -2.82 12.16
C ASP A 54 17.18 -2.44 10.71
N THR A 55 17.86 -3.08 9.75
CA THR A 55 17.57 -2.91 8.34
C THR A 55 16.32 -3.71 7.95
N VAL A 56 16.20 -4.95 8.44
CA VAL A 56 15.04 -5.83 8.18
C VAL A 56 13.72 -5.17 8.64
N LYS A 57 13.73 -4.47 9.79
CA LYS A 57 12.55 -3.75 10.31
C LYS A 57 12.01 -2.66 9.37
N ARG A 58 12.87 -2.03 8.57
CA ARG A 58 12.50 -0.89 7.71
C ARG A 58 11.77 -1.32 6.43
N PHE A 59 11.88 -2.60 6.05
CA PHE A 59 11.26 -3.09 4.83
C PHE A 59 9.78 -3.44 5.04
N GLU A 60 8.99 -3.15 4.02
CA GLU A 60 7.56 -3.45 3.97
C GLU A 60 7.33 -4.94 3.67
N ARG A 61 8.11 -5.51 2.76
CA ARG A 61 8.04 -6.91 2.31
C ARG A 61 9.45 -7.49 2.10
N LEU A 62 9.62 -8.77 2.40
CA LEU A 62 10.88 -9.52 2.22
C LEU A 62 10.61 -10.69 1.28
N VAL A 63 11.40 -10.85 0.23
CA VAL A 63 11.24 -11.94 -0.74
C VAL A 63 12.47 -12.83 -0.66
N VAL A 64 12.26 -14.14 -0.47
CA VAL A 64 13.34 -15.12 -0.29
C VAL A 64 13.12 -16.29 -1.26
N HIS A 65 14.20 -16.78 -1.88
CA HIS A 65 14.13 -17.98 -2.71
C HIS A 65 13.97 -19.23 -1.81
N PRO A 66 13.12 -20.21 -2.16
CA PRO A 66 12.93 -21.42 -1.35
C PRO A 66 14.22 -22.16 -1.00
N GLN A 67 15.20 -22.20 -1.93
CA GLN A 67 16.51 -22.84 -1.68
C GLN A 67 17.32 -22.16 -0.57
N ASN A 68 17.06 -20.87 -0.32
CA ASN A 68 17.77 -20.06 0.65
C ASN A 68 17.00 -19.90 1.96
N GLU A 69 15.81 -20.47 2.10
CA GLU A 69 14.97 -20.36 3.31
C GLU A 69 15.71 -20.87 4.56
N LYS A 70 16.38 -22.03 4.46
CA LYS A 70 17.13 -22.61 5.59
C LYS A 70 18.33 -21.77 6.03
N LYS A 71 18.89 -20.99 5.09
CA LYS A 71 20.00 -20.06 5.33
C LYS A 71 19.49 -18.73 5.89
N PHE A 72 18.29 -18.32 5.50
CA PHE A 72 17.64 -17.12 5.99
C PHE A 72 17.14 -17.31 7.42
N ARG A 73 18.01 -17.04 8.39
CA ARG A 73 17.62 -17.00 9.80
C ARG A 73 17.37 -15.57 10.22
N LEU A 74 16.14 -15.30 10.65
CA LEU A 74 15.86 -14.06 11.36
C LEU A 74 16.71 -14.03 12.64
N PRO A 75 17.35 -12.89 12.96
CA PRO A 75 18.22 -12.78 14.12
C PRO A 75 17.45 -13.13 15.40
N GLU A 76 17.96 -14.10 16.15
CA GLU A 76 17.32 -14.73 17.32
C GLU A 76 17.00 -13.75 18.45
N LYS A 77 17.67 -12.58 18.49
CA LYS A 77 17.45 -11.51 19.47
C LYS A 77 16.20 -10.65 19.22
N LEU A 78 15.26 -11.11 18.38
CA LEU A 78 14.01 -10.39 18.14
C LEU A 78 12.99 -10.67 19.25
N PRO A 79 12.34 -9.64 19.83
CA PRO A 79 11.23 -9.86 20.75
C PRO A 79 10.12 -10.70 20.10
N PRO A 80 9.45 -11.62 20.82
CA PRO A 80 8.47 -12.56 20.22
C PRO A 80 7.36 -11.89 19.39
N LYS A 81 6.91 -10.70 19.82
CA LYS A 81 5.92 -9.89 19.10
C LYS A 81 6.43 -9.36 17.76
N LEU A 82 7.72 -9.00 17.68
CA LEU A 82 8.36 -8.47 16.47
C LEU A 82 8.68 -9.59 15.48
N PHE A 83 9.07 -10.77 15.98
CA PHE A 83 9.32 -11.94 15.14
C PHE A 83 8.08 -12.31 14.31
N GLY A 84 6.91 -12.42 14.95
CA GLY A 84 5.66 -12.75 14.26
C GLY A 84 5.24 -11.71 13.21
N LEU A 85 5.53 -10.42 13.43
CA LEU A 85 5.26 -9.36 12.46
C LEU A 85 6.21 -9.44 11.26
N ILE A 86 7.48 -9.77 11.47
CA ILE A 86 8.47 -9.89 10.39
C ILE A 86 8.23 -11.17 9.59
N ALA A 87 7.89 -12.28 10.24
CA ALA A 87 7.57 -13.54 9.58
C ALA A 87 6.41 -13.39 8.58
N ARG A 88 5.38 -12.60 8.92
CA ARG A 88 4.26 -12.29 8.01
C ARG A 88 4.66 -11.48 6.76
N LYS A 89 5.82 -10.82 6.77
CA LYS A 89 6.32 -10.03 5.64
C LYS A 89 7.18 -10.86 4.67
N VAL A 90 7.58 -12.07 5.06
CA VAL A 90 8.42 -12.96 4.25
C VAL A 90 7.55 -13.71 3.26
N SER A 91 7.88 -13.61 1.98
CA SER A 91 7.25 -14.35 0.88
C SER A 91 8.31 -15.25 0.24
N LEU A 92 7.99 -16.53 0.08
CA LEU A 92 8.85 -17.49 -0.61
C LEU A 92 8.42 -17.57 -2.07
N ASN A 93 9.29 -17.14 -2.98
CA ASN A 93 9.03 -17.16 -4.41
C ASN A 93 10.28 -17.62 -5.18
N GLU A 94 10.09 -18.45 -6.19
CA GLU A 94 11.15 -18.89 -7.09
C GLU A 94 11.61 -17.73 -8.01
N ASN A 95 10.65 -17.02 -8.61
CA ASN A 95 10.93 -15.89 -9.49
C ASN A 95 11.02 -14.56 -8.71
N ILE A 96 12.13 -14.37 -7.97
CA ILE A 96 12.36 -13.15 -7.18
C ILE A 96 12.30 -11.88 -8.04
N LYS A 97 12.86 -11.93 -9.26
CA LYS A 97 12.93 -10.77 -10.16
C LYS A 97 11.53 -10.26 -10.55
N GLU A 98 10.64 -11.17 -10.92
CA GLU A 98 9.26 -10.84 -11.30
C GLU A 98 8.49 -10.25 -10.12
N GLU A 99 8.68 -10.80 -8.91
CA GLU A 99 8.04 -10.29 -7.70
C GLU A 99 8.53 -8.88 -7.34
N ILE A 100 9.82 -8.59 -7.52
CA ILE A 100 10.38 -7.26 -7.33
C ILE A 100 9.78 -6.28 -8.35
N GLU A 101 9.67 -6.67 -9.62
CA GLU A 101 9.08 -5.82 -10.67
C GLU A 101 7.60 -5.51 -10.38
N LYS A 102 6.83 -6.52 -9.97
CA LYS A 102 5.43 -6.38 -9.52
C LYS A 102 5.29 -5.43 -8.34
N PHE A 103 6.15 -5.59 -7.32
CA PHE A 103 6.15 -4.71 -6.15
C PHE A 103 6.55 -3.27 -6.52
N GLN A 104 7.53 -3.09 -7.42
CA GLN A 104 7.92 -1.76 -7.91
C GLN A 104 6.82 -1.07 -8.71
N LYS A 105 5.99 -1.84 -9.42
CA LYS A 105 4.77 -1.35 -10.09
C LYS A 105 3.64 -1.00 -9.10
N GLY A 106 3.82 -1.31 -7.81
CA GLY A 106 2.87 -0.97 -6.75
C GLY A 106 1.74 -1.98 -6.57
N GLU A 107 1.93 -3.24 -6.96
CA GLU A 107 0.94 -4.29 -6.76
C GLU A 107 0.59 -4.44 -5.27
N LYS A 108 -0.71 -4.40 -4.97
CA LYS A 108 -1.26 -4.56 -3.62
C LYS A 108 -2.37 -5.59 -3.64
N GLU A 109 -2.39 -6.41 -2.59
CA GLU A 109 -3.46 -7.37 -2.36
C GLU A 109 -4.76 -6.64 -2.02
N LEU A 110 -5.82 -6.94 -2.78
CA LEU A 110 -7.17 -6.51 -2.48
C LEU A 110 -7.83 -7.55 -1.56
N LYS A 111 -8.25 -7.11 -0.38
CA LYS A 111 -8.95 -7.96 0.60
C LYS A 111 -10.27 -7.29 0.98
N THR A 112 -11.26 -8.12 1.27
CA THR A 112 -12.56 -7.68 1.79
C THR A 112 -12.56 -7.68 3.32
N ASP A 113 -13.19 -6.68 3.89
CA ASP A 113 -13.51 -6.67 5.32
C ASP A 113 -14.71 -7.56 5.61
N ARG A 114 -14.98 -7.79 6.91
CA ARG A 114 -16.17 -8.53 7.37
C ARG A 114 -17.49 -7.94 6.87
N SER A 115 -17.52 -6.64 6.58
CA SER A 115 -18.68 -5.93 6.04
C SER A 115 -18.75 -5.94 4.51
N GLY A 116 -17.82 -6.61 3.82
CA GLY A 116 -17.76 -6.62 2.35
C GLY A 116 -17.15 -5.36 1.72
N ASN A 117 -16.53 -4.49 2.52
CA ASN A 117 -15.84 -3.30 2.02
C ASN A 117 -14.44 -3.64 1.50
N ILE A 118 -14.01 -2.98 0.41
CA ILE A 118 -12.65 -3.06 -0.13
C ILE A 118 -12.01 -1.67 -0.02
N GLN A 119 -10.89 -1.57 0.70
CA GLN A 119 -10.10 -0.34 0.75
C GLN A 119 -8.93 -0.44 -0.23
N ALA A 120 -8.93 0.42 -1.25
CA ALA A 120 -7.84 0.52 -2.23
C ALA A 120 -7.24 1.92 -2.26
N VAL A 121 -5.91 2.00 -2.37
CA VAL A 121 -5.18 3.28 -2.49
C VAL A 121 -4.91 3.55 -3.96
N ILE A 122 -5.59 4.54 -4.53
CA ILE A 122 -5.45 4.92 -5.95
C ILE A 122 -4.19 5.76 -6.24
N GLY A 123 -3.62 6.42 -5.23
CA GLY A 123 -2.45 7.27 -5.41
C GLY A 123 -2.28 8.30 -4.29
N LYS A 124 -1.29 9.18 -4.46
CA LYS A 124 -1.07 10.34 -3.59
C LYS A 124 -1.76 11.56 -4.18
N SER A 125 -2.09 12.55 -3.34
CA SER A 125 -2.69 13.81 -3.81
C SER A 125 -1.82 14.60 -4.78
N ASN A 126 -0.50 14.37 -4.79
CA ASN A 126 0.45 15.04 -5.68
C ASN A 126 0.47 14.48 -7.11
N PHE A 127 -0.28 13.41 -7.41
CA PHE A 127 -0.35 12.85 -8.75
C PHE A 127 -1.22 13.72 -9.66
N SER A 128 -1.04 13.65 -10.98
CA SER A 128 -1.94 14.36 -11.89
C SER A 128 -3.35 13.76 -11.84
N LEU A 129 -4.36 14.55 -12.23
CA LEU A 129 -5.75 14.07 -12.32
C LEU A 129 -5.88 12.89 -13.29
N GLU A 130 -5.13 12.91 -14.39
CA GLU A 130 -5.08 11.84 -15.39
C GLU A 130 -4.53 10.55 -14.77
N GLN A 131 -3.38 10.60 -14.09
CA GLN A 131 -2.78 9.46 -13.41
C GLN A 131 -3.71 8.84 -12.36
N LEU A 132 -4.41 9.68 -11.58
CA LEU A 132 -5.37 9.21 -10.58
C LEU A 132 -6.60 8.56 -11.23
N THR A 133 -7.04 9.08 -12.37
CA THR A 133 -8.16 8.54 -13.14
C THR A 133 -7.81 7.17 -13.73
N GLU A 134 -6.65 7.04 -14.35
CA GLU A 134 -6.13 5.77 -14.87
C GLU A 134 -5.99 4.72 -13.78
N ASN A 135 -5.39 5.09 -12.64
CA ASN A 135 -5.24 4.18 -11.50
C ASN A 135 -6.60 3.72 -10.95
N TYR A 136 -7.57 4.64 -10.86
CA TYR A 136 -8.93 4.30 -10.44
C TYR A 136 -9.58 3.29 -11.41
N GLN A 137 -9.50 3.53 -12.71
CA GLN A 137 -10.04 2.64 -13.73
C GLN A 137 -9.37 1.25 -13.69
N ALA A 138 -8.04 1.20 -13.53
CA ALA A 138 -7.30 -0.05 -13.41
C ALA A 138 -7.77 -0.89 -12.21
N ILE A 139 -7.94 -0.26 -11.05
CA ILE A 139 -8.44 -0.91 -9.83
C ILE A 139 -9.89 -1.36 -10.02
N TYR A 140 -10.76 -0.52 -10.56
CA TYR A 140 -12.15 -0.85 -10.82
C TYR A 140 -12.30 -2.07 -11.74
N ASN A 141 -11.54 -2.09 -12.84
CA ASN A 141 -11.52 -3.21 -13.77
C ASN A 141 -11.02 -4.50 -13.09
N LYS A 142 -9.98 -4.39 -12.26
CA LYS A 142 -9.46 -5.54 -11.51
C LYS A 142 -10.49 -6.10 -10.54
N ILE A 143 -11.22 -5.23 -9.82
CA ILE A 143 -12.29 -5.64 -8.91
C ILE A 143 -13.41 -6.34 -9.67
N ASN A 144 -13.80 -5.84 -10.85
CA ASN A 144 -14.83 -6.47 -11.68
C ASN A 144 -14.43 -7.87 -12.14
N VAL A 145 -13.16 -8.09 -12.49
CA VAL A 145 -12.64 -9.42 -12.85
C VAL A 145 -12.61 -10.36 -11.66
N LEU A 146 -12.27 -9.85 -10.47
CA LEU A 146 -12.24 -10.62 -9.23
C LEU A 146 -13.62 -10.86 -8.62
N ARG A 147 -14.69 -10.31 -9.22
CA ARG A 147 -16.05 -10.49 -8.73
C ARG A 147 -16.39 -11.98 -8.77
N PRO A 148 -16.74 -12.61 -7.63
CA PRO A 148 -17.09 -14.02 -7.62
C PRO A 148 -18.32 -14.25 -8.50
N ALA A 149 -18.33 -15.40 -9.20
CA ALA A 149 -19.53 -15.86 -9.87
C ALA A 149 -20.64 -16.06 -8.82
N LYS A 150 -21.87 -15.72 -9.21
CA LYS A 150 -23.05 -16.01 -8.39
C LYS A 150 -23.29 -17.50 -8.29
#